data_AF-A0A7L5DPE2-F1
#
_entry.id   AF-A0A7L5DPE2-F1
#
_cell.length_a   1.000
_cell.length_b   1.000
_cell.length_c   1.000
_cell.angle_alpha   90.00
_cell.angle_beta   90.00
_cell.angle_gamma   90.00
#
_symmetry.space_group_name_H-M   'P 1'
#
loop_
_entity.id
_entity.type
_entity.pdbx_description
1 polymer ?
#
loop_
_entity_poly.entity_id
_entity_poly.type
_entity_poly.pdbx_seq_one_letter_code
_entity_poly.pdbx_strand_id
1 'polypeptide(L)' 'MNSNHEVAKPKIWKMLLIGWLFAYLVVNVVFALLGPYLTDLRPLVRSGIITTVLVPAFGSGLPAIQRKLYVWTIR' A
#
# COMPACT_ATOMS: atom_id res chain seq x y z
N MET A 1 40.80 9.50 3.65
CA MET A 1 40.17 8.16 3.54
C MET A 1 38.68 8.41 3.38
N ASN A 2 38.18 8.53 2.15
CA ASN A 2 36.77 8.84 1.90
C ASN A 2 35.95 7.57 2.10
N SER A 3 35.32 7.43 3.26
CA SER A 3 34.26 6.45 3.49
C SER A 3 33.02 6.89 2.72
N ASN A 4 32.99 6.58 1.42
CA ASN A 4 31.77 6.58 0.63
C ASN A 4 30.87 5.50 1.24
N HIS A 5 30.02 5.88 2.19
CA HIS A 5 28.86 5.09 2.51
C HIS A 5 28.00 5.07 1.24
N GLU A 6 28.19 4.04 0.39
CA GLU A 6 27.27 3.76 -0.70
C GLU A 6 25.89 3.61 -0.06
N VAL A 7 25.06 4.64 -0.19
CA VAL A 7 23.66 4.60 0.22
C VAL A 7 23.02 3.59 -0.71
N ALA A 8 22.97 2.33 -0.27
CA ALA A 8 22.46 1.21 -1.03
C ALA A 8 21.08 1.58 -1.57
N LYS A 9 21.01 1.86 -2.87
CA LYS A 9 19.81 2.40 -3.50
C LYS A 9 18.76 1.30 -3.50
N PRO A 10 17.55 1.55 -2.97
CA PRO A 10 16.51 0.54 -2.98
C PRO A 10 16.21 0.08 -4.41
N LYS A 11 16.20 -1.24 -4.62
CA LYS A 11 15.91 -1.83 -5.94
C LYS A 11 14.46 -1.52 -6.31
N ILE A 12 14.26 -0.79 -7.41
CA ILE A 12 12.95 -0.29 -7.86
C ILE A 12 11.93 -1.44 -7.99
N TRP A 13 12.34 -2.59 -8.53
CA TRP A 13 11.46 -3.74 -8.69
C TRP A 13 10.95 -4.31 -7.35
N LYS A 14 11.77 -4.29 -6.30
CA LYS A 14 11.36 -4.70 -4.95
C LYS A 14 10.32 -3.74 -4.37
N MET A 15 10.51 -2.43 -4.57
CA MET A 15 9.52 -1.43 -4.14
C MET A 15 8.18 -1.61 -4.87
N LEU A 16 8.23 -1.90 -6.18
CA LEU A 16 7.05 -2.19 -7.00
C LEU A 16 6.32 -3.45 -6.54
N LEU A 17 7.06 -4.53 -6.25
CA LEU A 17 6.49 -5.79 -5.75
C LEU A 17 5.79 -5.58 -4.40
N ILE A 18 6.40 -4.84 -3.47
CA ILE A 18 5.80 -4.49 -2.17
C ILE A 18 4.52 -3.69 -2.39
N GLY A 19 4.55 -2.70 -3.28
CA GLY A 19 3.38 -1.90 -3.59
C GLY A 19 2.26 -2.73 -4.20
N TRP A 20 2.59 -3.65 -5.10
CA TRP A 20 1.63 -4.56 -5.72
C TRP A 20 0.99 -5.52 -4.71
N LEU A 21 1.79 -6.18 -3.86
CA LEU A 21 1.29 -7.06 -2.80
C LEU A 21 0.39 -6.31 -1.82
N PHE A 22 0.83 -5.11 -1.41
CA PHE A 22 0.05 -4.27 -0.51
C PHE A 22 -1.26 -3.83 -1.13
N ALA A 23 -1.24 -3.36 -2.38
CA ALA A 23 -2.44 -2.92 -3.08
C ALA A 23 -3.46 -4.06 -3.19
N TYR A 24 -3.00 -5.25 -3.60
CA TYR A 24 -3.86 -6.43 -3.69
C TYR A 24 -4.46 -6.79 -2.33
N LEU A 25 -3.65 -6.81 -1.27
CA LEU A 25 -4.12 -7.13 0.08
C LEU A 25 -5.15 -6.11 0.58
N VAL A 26 -4.87 -4.82 0.46
CA VAL A 26 -5.78 -3.76 0.94
C VAL A 26 -7.10 -3.79 0.17
N VAL A 27 -7.06 -3.91 -1.15
CA VAL A 27 -8.28 -3.98 -1.97
C VAL A 27 -9.12 -5.19 -1.57
N ASN A 28 -8.51 -6.37 -1.41
CA ASN A 28 -9.24 -7.57 -1.00
C ASN A 28 -9.84 -7.43 0.41
N VAL A 29 -9.10 -6.85 1.37
CA VAL A 29 -9.59 -6.61 2.73
C VAL A 29 -10.77 -5.63 2.72
N VAL A 30 -10.65 -4.52 1.98
CA VAL A 30 -11.71 -3.52 1.82
C VAL A 30 -12.95 -4.15 1.18
N PHE A 31 -12.80 -4.92 0.10
CA PHE A 31 -13.94 -5.57 -0.55
C PHE A 31 -14.57 -6.66 0.33
N ALA A 32 -13.78 -7.45 1.05
CA ALA A 32 -14.32 -8.49 1.92
C ALA A 32 -15.06 -7.88 3.12
N LEU A 33 -14.53 -6.79 3.70
CA LEU A 33 -15.13 -6.13 4.85
C LEU A 33 -16.31 -5.25 4.46
N LEU A 34 -16.16 -4.38 3.44
CA LEU A 34 -17.17 -3.38 3.09
C LEU A 34 -18.11 -3.86 2.00
N GLY A 35 -17.67 -4.73 1.08
CA GLY A 35 -18.47 -5.25 -0.02
C GLY A 35 -19.90 -5.67 0.37
N PRO A 36 -20.10 -6.53 1.38
CA PRO A 36 -21.45 -6.95 1.77
C PRO A 36 -22.32 -5.83 2.34
N TYR A 37 -21.74 -4.75 2.87
CA TYR A 37 -22.49 -3.60 3.42
C TYR A 37 -22.75 -2.50 2.39
N LEU A 38 -22.11 -2.56 1.22
CA LEU A 38 -22.18 -1.54 0.18
C LEU A 38 -23.15 -1.90 -0.96
N THR A 39 -23.79 -3.07 -0.90
CA THR A 39 -24.68 -3.60 -1.95
C THR A 39 -25.93 -2.76 -2.18
N ASP A 40 -26.52 -2.23 -1.11
CA ASP A 40 -27.79 -1.48 -1.17
C ASP A 40 -27.59 0.04 -1.32
N LEU A 41 -26.34 0.50 -1.38
CA LEU A 41 -26.02 1.92 -1.47
C LEU A 41 -25.94 2.40 -2.92
N ARG A 42 -26.31 3.66 -3.13
CA ARG A 42 -26.15 4.32 -4.43
C ARG A 42 -24.68 4.28 -4.89
N PRO A 43 -24.40 4.15 -6.20
CA PRO A 43 -23.05 4.01 -6.73
C PRO A 43 -22.04 5.07 -6.26
N LEU A 44 -22.50 6.32 -6.09
CA LEU A 44 -21.68 7.43 -5.60
C LEU A 44 -21.34 7.32 -4.11
N VAL A 45 -22.27 6.83 -3.30
CA VAL A 45 -22.07 6.69 -1.85
C VAL A 45 -21.12 5.55 -1.57
N ARG A 46 -21.32 4.39 -2.23
CA ARG A 46 -20.40 3.26 -2.08
C ARG A 46 -18.97 3.59 -2.53
N SER A 47 -18.81 4.31 -3.64
CA SER A 47 -17.48 4.69 -4.12
C SER A 47 -16.83 5.72 -3.20
N GLY A 48 -17.62 6.65 -2.65
CA GLY A 48 -17.19 7.59 -1.62
C GLY A 48 -16.64 6.85 -0.39
N ILE A 49 -17.41 5.93 0.19
CA ILE A 49 -17.00 5.16 1.37
C ILE A 49 -15.73 4.34 1.08
N ILE A 50 -15.69 3.62 -0.05
CA ILE A 50 -14.50 2.86 -0.45
C ILE A 50 -13.30 3.79 -0.55
N THR A 51 -13.42 4.93 -1.25
CA THR A 51 -12.32 5.87 -1.45
C THR A 51 -11.84 6.49 -0.14
N THR A 52 -12.77 6.89 0.74
CA THR A 52 -12.46 7.43 2.07
C THR A 52 -11.68 6.45 2.94
N VAL A 53 -11.87 5.14 2.78
CA VAL A 53 -11.08 4.12 3.49
C VAL A 53 -9.79 3.78 2.75
N LEU A 54 -9.86 3.63 1.43
CA LEU A 54 -8.75 3.17 0.60
C LEU A 54 -7.63 4.21 0.53
N VAL A 55 -7.95 5.49 0.36
CA VAL A 55 -6.95 6.56 0.26
C VAL A 55 -6.06 6.65 1.51
N PRO A 56 -6.58 6.76 2.74
CA PRO A 56 -5.73 6.78 3.92
C PRO A 56 -5.00 5.44 4.13
N ALA A 57 -5.64 4.30 3.85
CA ALA A 57 -4.98 3.00 3.94
C ALA A 57 -3.75 2.93 3.03
N PHE A 58 -3.86 3.41 1.79
CA PHE A 58 -2.73 3.50 0.87
C PHE A 58 -1.71 4.55 1.29
N GLY A 59 -2.17 5.75 1.69
CA GLY A 59 -1.31 6.85 2.09
C GLY A 59 -0.43 6.54 3.29
N SER A 60 -0.93 5.81 4.29
CA SER A 60 -0.14 5.44 5.48
C SER A 60 0.47 4.05 5.40
N GLY A 61 -0.22 3.08 4.78
CA GLY A 61 0.20 1.68 4.79
C GLY A 61 1.40 1.37 3.88
N LEU A 62 1.43 1.95 2.68
CA LEU A 62 2.58 1.83 1.76
C LEU A 62 3.89 2.30 2.41
N PRO A 63 4.01 3.54 2.91
CA PRO A 63 5.26 4.00 3.50
C PRO A 63 5.63 3.23 4.77
N ALA A 64 4.65 2.80 5.57
CA ALA A 64 4.91 1.97 6.76
C ALA A 64 5.54 0.62 6.40
N ILE A 65 5.01 -0.07 5.38
CA ILE A 65 5.52 -1.37 4.94
C ILE A 65 6.85 -1.21 4.21
N GLN A 66 6.99 -0.19 3.37
CA GLN A 66 8.26 0.11 2.70
C GLN A 66 9.36 0.43 3.72
N ARG A 67 9.04 1.10 4.83
CA ARG A 67 9.99 1.34 5.94
C ARG A 67 10.38 0.05 6.66
N LYS A 68 9.42 -0.85 6.93
CA LYS A 68 9.69 -2.16 7.55
C LYS A 68 10.55 -3.06 6.64
N LEU A 69 10.29 -3.03 5.34
CA LEU A 69 11.02 -3.81 4.34
C LEU A 69 12.19 -3.04 3.72
N TYR A 70 12.56 -1.87 4.28
CA TYR A 70 13.64 -1.05 3.77
C TYR A 70 14.96 -1.81 3.76
N VAL A 71 15.25 -2.51 4.87
CA VAL A 71 16.43 -3.39 5.02
C VAL A 71 16.48 -4.48 3.94
N TRP A 72 15.33 -5.01 3.52
CA TRP A 72 15.26 -6.00 2.44
C TRP A 72 15.36 -5.38 1.04
N THR A 73 14.93 -4.13 0.89
CA THR A 73 14.91 -3.41 -0.39
C THR A 73 16.31 -2.93 -0.79
N ILE A 74 17.15 -2.59 0.20
CA ILE A 74 18.54 -2.15 0.00
C ILE A 74 19.54 -3.32 -0.11
N ARG A 75 19.20 -4.51 0.39
CA ARG A 75 19.99 -5.74 0.26
C ARG A 75 19.80 -6.38 -1.12
#